data_AF-A0A2V8CZU5-F1
#
_entry.id   AF-A0A2V8CZU5-F1
#
_cell.length_a   1.000
_cell.length_b   1.000
_cell.length_c   1.000
_cell.angle_alpha   90.00
_cell.angle_beta   90.00
_cell.angle_gamma   90.00
#
_symmetry.space_group_name_H-M   'P 1'
#
loop_
_entity.id
_entity.type
_entity.pdbx_description
1 polymer ?
#
loop_
_entity_poly.entity_id
_entity_poly.type
_entity_poly.pdbx_seq_one_letter_code
_entity_poly.pdbx_strand_id
1 'polypeptide(L)'
;MGDAGEGLIDADGRIQERMEELERERTRQQHGKVVRDPEKEHALESLRLARTELDRQLKATANERRRAQIAQAIAEIDRRAKETEDGVK
;
A
#
# COMPACT_ATOMS: atom_id res chain seq x y z
N MET A 1 -40.06 -39.54 -25.70
CA MET A 1 -40.51 -38.67 -24.60
C MET A 1 -39.44 -38.76 -23.53
N GLY A 2 -38.80 -37.63 -23.20
CA GLY A 2 -37.70 -37.51 -22.23
C GLY A 2 -36.38 -38.12 -22.75
N ASP A 3 -35.21 -37.55 -22.60
CA ASP A 3 -34.79 -36.35 -21.88
C ASP A 3 -33.33 -36.17 -22.33
N ALA A 4 -33.07 -35.20 -23.20
CA ALA A 4 -31.73 -34.83 -23.65
C ALA A 4 -31.52 -33.31 -23.53
N GLY A 5 -32.35 -32.67 -22.70
CA GLY A 5 -32.44 -31.21 -22.57
C GLY A 5 -32.23 -30.70 -21.14
N GLU A 6 -32.37 -31.53 -20.11
CA GLU A 6 -32.26 -31.06 -18.72
C GLU A 6 -30.82 -30.78 -18.27
N GLY A 7 -29.79 -31.33 -18.95
CA GLY A 7 -28.38 -31.13 -18.57
C GLY A 7 -27.71 -29.87 -19.13
N LEU A 8 -28.25 -29.25 -20.19
CA LEU A 8 -27.65 -28.07 -20.83
C LEU A 8 -28.10 -26.76 -20.18
N ILE A 9 -29.35 -26.70 -19.73
CA ILE A 9 -29.91 -25.57 -18.98
C ILE A 9 -29.15 -25.37 -17.65
N ASP A 10 -28.66 -26.46 -17.08
CA ASP A 10 -28.02 -26.50 -15.76
C ASP A 10 -26.52 -26.18 -15.80
N ALA A 11 -25.87 -26.24 -16.98
CA ALA A 11 -24.48 -25.87 -17.16
C ALA A 11 -24.30 -24.35 -17.27
N ASP A 12 -25.16 -23.69 -18.06
CA ASP A 12 -25.15 -22.23 -18.19
C ASP A 12 -25.54 -21.54 -16.88
N GLY A 13 -26.53 -22.09 -16.15
CA GLY A 13 -26.90 -21.62 -14.81
C GLY A 13 -25.73 -21.71 -13.82
N ARG A 14 -25.02 -22.84 -13.78
CA ARG A 14 -23.82 -23.01 -12.94
C ARG A 14 -22.68 -22.07 -13.31
N ILE A 15 -22.49 -21.76 -14.58
CA ILE A 15 -21.49 -20.78 -15.04
C ILE A 15 -21.90 -19.37 -14.62
N GLN A 16 -23.17 -18.99 -14.75
CA GLN A 16 -23.67 -17.70 -14.32
C GLN A 16 -23.53 -17.51 -12.80
N GLU A 17 -23.91 -18.52 -12.01
CA GLU A 17 -23.74 -18.51 -10.55
C GLU A 17 -22.26 -18.35 -10.15
N ARG A 18 -21.35 -19.04 -10.84
CA ARG A 18 -19.91 -18.88 -10.64
C ARG A 18 -19.40 -17.49 -11.02
N MET A 19 -19.91 -16.91 -12.10
CA MET A 19 -19.54 -15.55 -12.52
C MET A 19 -20.03 -14.52 -11.50
N GLU A 20 -21.27 -14.65 -11.01
CA GLU A 20 -21.80 -13.79 -9.96
C GLU A 20 -21.04 -13.95 -8.63
N GLU A 21 -20.63 -15.17 -8.28
CA GLU A 21 -19.80 -15.44 -7.10
C GLU A 21 -18.44 -14.75 -7.22
N LEU A 22 -17.78 -14.85 -8.37
CA LEU A 22 -16.52 -14.17 -8.68
C LEU A 22 -16.66 -12.64 -8.71
N GLU A 23 -17.76 -12.10 -9.21
CA GLU A 23 -18.06 -10.66 -9.18
C GLU A 23 -18.33 -10.16 -7.77
N ARG A 24 -19.04 -10.94 -6.94
CA ARG A 24 -19.24 -10.66 -5.51
C ARG A 24 -17.92 -10.72 -4.74
N GLU A 25 -17.03 -11.65 -5.05
CA GLU A 25 -15.70 -11.71 -4.47
C GLU A 25 -14.82 -10.54 -4.92
N ARG A 26 -14.87 -10.15 -6.21
CA ARG A 26 -14.15 -8.97 -6.72
C ARG A 26 -14.64 -7.68 -6.09
N THR A 27 -15.95 -7.49 -5.99
CA THR A 27 -16.53 -6.31 -5.34
C THR A 27 -16.22 -6.30 -3.85
N ARG A 28 -16.30 -7.42 -3.13
CA ARG A 28 -15.87 -7.51 -1.71
C ARG A 28 -14.39 -7.18 -1.52
N GLN A 29 -13.51 -7.66 -2.39
CA GLN A 29 -12.08 -7.34 -2.35
C GLN A 29 -11.80 -5.87 -2.65
N GLN A 30 -12.57 -5.25 -3.55
CA GLN A 30 -12.43 -3.84 -3.89
C GLN A 30 -13.00 -2.91 -2.81
N HIS A 31 -14.10 -3.30 -2.14
CA HIS A 31 -14.74 -2.49 -1.08
C HIS A 31 -13.91 -2.41 0.23
N GLY A 32 -12.86 -3.22 0.38
CA GLY A 32 -11.98 -3.21 1.57
C GLY A 32 -10.59 -2.61 1.33
N LYS A 33 -10.21 -2.28 0.10
CA LYS A 33 -8.88 -1.75 -0.18
C LYS A 33 -8.91 -0.24 0.02
N VAL A 34 -8.33 0.23 1.12
CA VAL A 34 -8.01 1.66 1.27
C VAL A 34 -7.15 2.04 0.07
N VAL A 35 -7.73 2.80 -0.86
CA VAL A 35 -7.03 3.30 -2.04
C VAL A 35 -6.11 4.41 -1.52
N ARG A 36 -4.89 4.04 -1.16
CA ARG A 36 -3.87 4.99 -0.76
C ARG A 36 -3.29 5.66 -2.00
N ASP A 37 -3.06 6.96 -1.88
CA ASP A 37 -2.44 7.77 -2.91
C ASP A 37 -1.00 7.26 -3.16
N PRO A 38 -0.69 6.70 -4.34
CA PRO A 38 0.60 6.07 -4.61
C PRO A 38 1.76 7.07 -4.54
N GLU A 39 1.51 8.34 -4.88
CA GLU A 39 2.55 9.38 -4.81
C GLU A 39 2.89 9.70 -3.35
N LYS A 40 1.90 9.71 -2.46
CA LYS A 40 2.14 9.93 -1.02
C LYS A 40 2.85 8.76 -0.36
N GLU A 41 2.52 7.53 -0.74
CA GLU A 41 3.26 6.34 -0.28
C GLU A 41 4.71 6.37 -0.75
N HIS A 42 4.96 6.69 -2.02
CA HIS A 42 6.32 6.84 -2.56
C HIS A 42 7.11 7.96 -1.86
N ALA A 43 6.45 9.09 -1.56
CA ALA A 43 7.07 10.18 -0.80
C ALA A 43 7.44 9.73 0.63
N LEU A 44 6.58 8.98 1.31
CA LEU A 44 6.83 8.44 2.65
C LEU A 44 8.00 7.43 2.65
N GLU A 45 8.07 6.55 1.65
CA GLU A 45 9.19 5.62 1.49
C GLU A 45 10.51 6.37 1.24
N SER A 46 10.48 7.39 0.39
CA SER A 46 11.65 8.24 0.12
C SER A 46 12.17 8.91 1.40
N LEU A 47 11.28 9.43 2.25
CA LEU A 47 11.64 10.02 3.55
C LEU A 47 12.23 8.97 4.51
N ARG A 48 11.69 7.75 4.56
CA ARG A 48 12.25 6.64 5.37
C ARG A 48 13.65 6.24 4.93
N LEU A 49 13.90 6.20 3.62
CA LEU A 49 15.23 5.93 3.06
C LEU A 49 16.22 7.04 3.43
N ALA A 50 15.83 8.30 3.25
CA ALA A 50 16.66 9.45 3.61
C ALA A 50 17.00 9.46 5.12
N ARG A 51 16.02 9.16 5.99
CA ARG A 51 16.25 9.01 7.43
C ARG A 51 17.30 7.94 7.73
N THR A 52 17.17 6.77 7.12
CA THR A 52 18.09 5.64 7.30
C THR A 52 19.52 6.02 6.89
N GLU A 53 19.67 6.77 5.81
CA GLU A 53 20.97 7.24 5.34
C GLU A 53 21.57 8.30 6.28
N LEU A 54 20.78 9.26 6.75
CA LEU A 54 21.26 10.23 7.75
C LEU A 54 21.66 9.57 9.07
N ASP A 55 20.95 8.54 9.52
CA ASP A 55 21.32 7.75 10.70
C ASP A 55 22.68 7.06 10.51
N ARG A 56 22.96 6.53 9.31
CA ARG A 56 24.28 5.95 8.98
C ARG A 56 25.37 7.03 9.01
N GLN A 57 25.12 8.18 8.40
CA GLN A 57 26.05 9.30 8.40
C GLN A 57 26.32 9.81 9.83
N LEU A 58 25.30 9.89 10.68
CA LEU A 58 25.43 10.31 12.07
C LEU A 58 26.38 9.39 12.86
N LYS A 59 26.27 8.08 12.65
CA LYS A 59 27.14 7.08 13.29
C LYS A 59 28.58 7.16 12.81
N ALA A 60 28.81 7.48 11.54
CA ALA A 60 30.13 7.56 10.94
C ALA A 60 30.83 8.93 11.13
N THR A 61 30.09 9.98 11.46
CA THR A 61 30.61 11.35 11.54
C THR A 61 31.33 11.59 12.87
N ALA A 62 32.63 11.92 12.82
CA ALA A 62 33.41 12.30 14.01
C ALA A 62 33.33 13.80 14.36
N ASN A 63 33.00 14.66 13.40
CA ASN A 63 32.91 16.11 13.63
C ASN A 63 31.61 16.48 14.37
N GLU A 64 31.72 16.99 15.60
CA GLU A 64 30.59 17.29 16.48
C GLU A 64 29.60 18.32 15.90
N ARG A 65 30.10 19.37 15.24
CA ARG A 65 29.22 20.36 14.57
C ARG A 65 28.42 19.70 13.45
N ARG A 66 29.05 18.84 12.64
CA ARG A 66 28.37 18.12 11.57
C ARG A 66 27.37 17.09 12.14
N ARG A 67 27.70 16.40 13.24
CA ARG A 67 26.75 15.51 13.94
C ARG A 67 25.51 16.26 14.39
N ALA A 68 25.66 17.45 14.98
CA ALA A 68 24.53 18.28 15.39
C ALA A 68 23.64 18.68 14.20
N GLN A 69 24.23 19.05 13.06
CA GLN A 69 23.49 19.35 11.83
C GLN A 69 22.74 18.12 11.29
N ILE A 70 23.37 16.95 11.29
CA ILE A 70 22.73 15.69 10.84
C ILE A 70 21.56 15.34 11.78
N ALA A 71 21.74 15.49 13.09
CA ALA A 71 20.67 15.25 14.07
C ALA A 71 19.47 16.20 13.86
N GLN A 72 19.72 17.48 13.56
CA GLN A 72 18.67 18.43 13.20
C GLN A 72 17.95 18.02 11.90
N ALA A 73 18.70 17.58 10.89
CA ALA A 73 18.12 17.10 9.64
C ALA A 73 17.25 15.85 9.83
N ILE A 74 17.66 14.91 10.70
CA ILE A 74 16.85 13.74 11.06
C ILE A 74 15.53 14.18 11.70
N ALA A 75 15.57 15.11 12.68
CA ALA A 75 14.37 15.61 13.34
C ALA A 75 13.38 16.28 12.36
N GLU A 76 13.90 16.98 11.35
CA GLU A 76 13.09 17.56 10.28
C GLU A 76 12.48 16.49 9.37
N ILE A 77 13.24 15.46 8.99
CA ILE A 77 12.71 14.33 8.20
C ILE A 77 11.61 13.60 9.00
N ASP A 78 11.81 13.36 10.29
CA ASP A 78 10.82 12.71 11.15
C ASP A 78 9.51 13.50 11.21
N ARG A 79 9.59 14.84 11.27
CA ARG A 79 8.41 15.71 11.20
C ARG A 79 7.67 15.55 9.87
N ARG A 80 8.38 15.66 8.75
CA ARG A 80 7.78 15.54 7.41
C ARG A 80 7.21 14.16 7.14
N ALA A 81 7.88 13.11 7.62
CA ALA A 81 7.40 11.74 7.51
C ALA A 81 6.08 11.56 8.24
N LYS A 82 5.95 12.13 9.45
CA LYS A 82 4.70 12.12 10.20
C LYS A 82 3.59 12.89 9.49
N GLU A 83 3.86 14.09 9.01
CA GLU A 83 2.89 14.89 8.22
C GLU A 83 2.43 14.14 6.97
N THR A 84 3.36 13.47 6.27
CA THR A 84 3.04 12.67 5.08
C THR A 84 2.21 11.45 5.45
N GLU A 85 2.58 10.71 6.51
CA GLU A 85 1.85 9.54 6.98
C GLU A 85 0.42 9.89 7.42
N ASP A 86 0.24 11.00 8.12
CA ASP A 86 -1.08 11.48 8.53
C ASP A 86 -1.93 11.92 7.32
N GLY A 87 -1.30 12.34 6.22
CA GLY A 87 -1.97 12.63 4.94
C GLY A 87 -2.20 11.41 4.04
N VAL A 88 -1.64 10.24 4.38
CA VAL A 88 -1.83 8.94 3.71
C VAL A 88 -2.95 8.12 4.37
N LYS A 89 -3.15 8.30 5.69
CA LYS A 89 -4.22 7.66 6.48
C LYS A 89 -5.59 8.23 6.14
#